data_AF-A0A511HPJ4-F1
#
_entry.id   AF-A0A511HPJ4-F1
#
_cell.length_a   1.000
_cell.length_b   1.000
_cell.length_c   1.000
_cell.angle_alpha   90.00
_cell.angle_beta   90.00
_cell.angle_gamma   90.00
#
_symmetry.space_group_name_H-M   'P 1'
#
loop_
_entity.id
_entity.type
_entity.pdbx_description
1 polymer ?
#
loop_
_entity_poly.entity_id
_entity_poly.type
_entity_poly.pdbx_seq_one_letter_code
_entity_poly.pdbx_strand_id
1 'polypeptide(L)'
;MTEPTVVTADTLDDLHLPHDLEREAREVLARGERVDLYEGRWGDVRVTTLVVDGVRAGQASNATAQWGDWDEVSQTVRLDSGDVVDLDGDTVSDSAVA
;
A
#
# COMPACT_ATOMS: atom_id res chain seq x y z
N MET A 1 -9.10 9.05 -8.34
CA MET A 1 -8.88 8.29 -7.11
C MET A 1 -10.22 7.77 -6.60
N THR A 2 -10.34 6.47 -6.39
CA THR A 2 -11.47 5.86 -5.67
C THR A 2 -11.37 6.26 -4.20
N GLU A 3 -12.50 6.39 -3.50
CA GLU A 3 -12.45 6.65 -2.06
C GLU A 3 -11.73 5.49 -1.33
N PRO A 4 -10.86 5.77 -0.34
CA PRO A 4 -10.22 4.71 0.42
C PRO A 4 -11.24 3.85 1.14
N THR A 5 -10.99 2.54 1.15
CA THR A 5 -11.78 1.62 1.97
C THR A 5 -11.14 1.53 3.35
N VAL A 6 -11.89 1.85 4.40
CA VAL A 6 -11.40 1.65 5.78
C VAL A 6 -11.28 0.15 6.04
N VAL A 7 -10.10 -0.30 6.43
CA VAL A 7 -9.83 -1.71 6.72
C VAL A 7 -10.19 -1.99 8.17
N THR A 8 -11.00 -3.02 8.38
CA THR A 8 -11.19 -3.66 9.69
C THR A 8 -10.54 -5.03 9.71
N ALA A 9 -10.46 -5.68 10.87
CA ALA A 9 -9.99 -7.07 10.95
C ALA A 9 -10.78 -8.00 10.03
N ASP A 10 -12.11 -7.85 9.98
CA ASP A 10 -12.98 -8.64 9.10
C ASP A 10 -12.70 -8.33 7.63
N THR A 11 -12.50 -7.05 7.27
CA THR A 11 -12.20 -6.67 5.88
C THR A 11 -10.84 -7.21 5.45
N LEU A 12 -9.87 -7.23 6.36
CA LEU A 12 -8.52 -7.70 6.09
C LEU A 12 -8.47 -9.19 5.75
N ASP A 13 -9.31 -10.00 6.39
CA ASP A 13 -9.42 -11.44 6.09
C ASP A 13 -9.99 -11.71 4.69
N ASP A 14 -10.84 -10.80 4.20
CA ASP A 14 -11.39 -10.85 2.83
C ASP A 14 -10.40 -10.31 1.78
N LEU A 15 -9.42 -9.50 2.19
CA LEU A 15 -8.36 -9.01 1.31
C LEU A 15 -7.31 -10.10 1.14
N HIS A 16 -7.21 -10.66 -0.08
CA HIS A 16 -6.15 -11.59 -0.45
C HIS A 16 -4.78 -10.88 -0.57
N LEU A 17 -4.27 -10.38 0.55
CA LEU A 17 -2.96 -9.73 0.63
C LEU A 17 -1.85 -10.76 0.76
N PRO A 18 -0.62 -10.43 0.34
CA PRO A 18 0.55 -11.20 0.72
C PRO A 18 0.68 -11.27 2.24
N HIS A 19 1.11 -12.43 2.74
CA HIS A 19 1.18 -12.74 4.17
C HIS A 19 1.89 -11.68 5.02
N ASP A 20 2.98 -11.09 4.51
CA ASP A 20 3.70 -10.05 5.25
C ASP A 20 2.87 -8.77 5.38
N LEU A 21 2.13 -8.37 4.35
CA LEU A 21 1.27 -7.20 4.38
C LEU A 21 0.08 -7.39 5.33
N GLU A 22 -0.54 -8.58 5.26
CA GLU A 22 -1.65 -8.97 6.14
C GLU A 22 -1.21 -8.97 7.62
N ARG A 23 -0.02 -9.51 7.91
CA ARG A 23 0.52 -9.55 9.29
C ARG A 23 0.70 -8.14 9.85
N GLU A 24 1.38 -7.26 9.13
CA GLU A 24 1.65 -5.89 9.60
C GLU A 24 0.36 -5.09 9.74
N ALA A 25 -0.59 -5.22 8.81
CA ALA A 25 -1.90 -4.59 8.90
C ALA A 25 -2.68 -5.05 10.14
N ARG A 26 -2.63 -6.35 10.48
CA ARG A 26 -3.23 -6.88 11.72
C ARG A 26 -2.58 -6.28 12.97
N GLU A 27 -1.26 -6.15 13.00
CA GLU A 27 -0.56 -5.56 14.14
C GLU A 27 -0.95 -4.10 14.37
N VAL A 28 -1.11 -3.34 13.29
CA VAL A 28 -1.57 -1.95 13.32
C VAL A 28 -3.01 -1.85 13.81
N LEU A 29 -3.92 -2.65 13.26
CA LEU A 29 -5.32 -2.71 13.71
C LEU A 29 -5.42 -3.09 15.19
N ALA A 30 -4.57 -4.02 15.66
CA ALA A 30 -4.53 -4.44 17.06
C ALA A 30 -4.05 -3.33 18.02
N ARG A 31 -3.29 -2.34 17.51
CA ARG A 31 -2.91 -1.12 18.25
C ARG A 31 -4.02 -0.06 18.26
N GLY A 32 -5.09 -0.27 17.50
CA GLY A 32 -6.21 0.68 17.36
C GLY A 32 -5.93 1.81 16.38
N GLU A 33 -4.88 1.68 15.57
CA GLU A 33 -4.54 2.63 14.50
C GLU A 33 -5.48 2.44 13.29
N ARG A 34 -5.77 3.52 12.57
CA ARG A 34 -6.63 3.47 11.39
C ARG A 34 -5.83 2.99 10.19
N VAL A 35 -6.37 2.01 9.46
CA VAL A 35 -5.81 1.52 8.20
C VAL A 35 -6.78 1.83 7.07
N ASP A 36 -6.30 2.54 6.05
CA ASP A 36 -7.02 2.87 4.82
C ASP A 36 -6.43 2.08 3.65
N LEU A 37 -7.29 1.44 2.85
CA LEU A 37 -6.93 0.69 1.66
C LEU A 37 -7.20 1.50 0.40
N TYR A 38 -6.20 1.56 -0.45
CA TYR A 38 -6.27 2.07 -1.81
C TYR A 38 -6.01 0.91 -2.77
N GLU A 39 -6.91 0.76 -3.73
CA GLU A 39 -6.73 -0.21 -4.81
C GLU A 39 -6.57 0.54 -6.14
N GLY A 40 -5.46 0.24 -6.81
CA GLY A 40 -5.10 0.78 -8.10
C GLY A 40 -4.84 -0.31 -9.12
N ARG A 41 -4.71 0.10 -10.38
CA ARG A 41 -4.32 -0.80 -11.46
C ARG A 41 -3.32 -0.11 -12.38
N TRP A 42 -2.20 -0.76 -12.63
CA TRP A 42 -1.19 -0.28 -13.59
C TRP A 42 -1.09 -1.29 -14.73
N GLY A 43 -1.72 -0.96 -15.86
CA GLY A 43 -1.94 -1.92 -16.94
C GLY A 43 -2.74 -3.14 -16.44
N ASP A 44 -2.11 -4.32 -16.47
CA ASP A 44 -2.72 -5.56 -15.99
C ASP A 44 -2.41 -5.86 -14.51
N VAL A 45 -1.52 -5.10 -13.88
CA VAL A 45 -1.07 -5.30 -12.49
C VAL A 45 -2.06 -4.66 -11.52
N ARG A 46 -2.56 -5.44 -10.55
CA ARG A 46 -3.29 -4.90 -9.39
C ARG A 46 -2.30 -4.42 -8.36
N VAL A 47 -2.51 -3.19 -7.87
CA VAL A 47 -1.73 -2.59 -6.80
C VAL A 47 -2.66 -2.37 -5.63
N THR A 48 -2.22 -2.80 -4.45
CA THR A 48 -2.96 -2.66 -3.20
C THR A 48 -2.08 -1.95 -2.20
N THR A 49 -2.52 -0.77 -1.74
CA THR A 49 -1.78 0.05 -0.79
C THR A 49 -2.61 0.21 0.48
N LEU A 50 -2.01 -0.14 1.60
CA LEU A 50 -2.52 0.10 2.94
C LEU A 50 -1.79 1.32 3.49
N VAL A 51 -2.53 2.28 4.02
CA VAL A 51 -1.99 3.50 4.64
C VAL A 51 -2.47 3.54 6.09
N VAL A 52 -1.57 3.84 7.01
CA VAL A 52 -1.81 3.91 8.44
C VAL A 52 -1.61 5.34 8.91
N ASP A 53 -2.67 5.93 9.46
CA ASP A 53 -2.71 7.31 9.96
C ASP A 53 -2.08 8.35 9.01
N GLY A 54 -2.08 8.08 7.70
CA GLY A 54 -1.50 8.93 6.65
C GLY A 54 0.02 8.86 6.46
N VAL A 55 0.75 8.07 7.26
CA VAL A 55 2.24 8.14 7.31
C VAL A 55 2.93 6.81 7.00
N ARG A 56 2.38 5.68 7.45
CA ARG A 56 2.97 4.36 7.17
C ARG A 56 2.20 3.68 6.07
N ALA A 57 2.90 2.98 5.19
CA ALA A 57 2.23 2.26 4.13
C ALA A 57 2.79 0.84 3.94
N GLY A 58 1.89 -0.07 3.61
CA GLY A 58 2.23 -1.36 3.05
C GLY A 58 1.70 -1.40 1.64
N GLN A 59 2.53 -1.79 0.66
CA GLN A 59 2.02 -2.03 -0.69
C GLN A 59 2.29 -3.45 -1.14
N ALA A 60 1.32 -4.02 -1.83
CA ALA A 60 1.45 -5.26 -2.57
C ALA A 60 1.13 -5.06 -4.05
N SER A 61 1.93 -5.66 -4.91
CA SER A 61 1.59 -5.84 -6.32
C SER A 61 1.90 -7.27 -6.75
N ASN A 62 0.92 -7.96 -7.33
CA ASN A 62 1.00 -9.38 -7.70
C ASN A 62 1.54 -10.29 -6.58
N ALA A 63 2.87 -10.50 -6.51
CA ALA A 63 3.55 -11.37 -5.55
C ALA A 63 4.57 -10.63 -4.63
N THR A 64 4.74 -9.33 -4.81
CA THR A 64 5.76 -8.55 -4.11
C THR A 64 5.08 -7.61 -3.14
N ALA A 65 5.48 -7.68 -1.87
CA ALA A 65 4.97 -6.86 -0.79
C ALA A 65 6.11 -6.15 -0.08
N GLN A 66 5.88 -4.89 0.29
CA GLN A 66 6.81 -4.11 1.10
C GLN A 66 6.04 -3.32 2.15
N TRP A 67 6.59 -3.26 3.35
CA TRP A 67 6.08 -2.47 4.48
C TRP A 67 7.18 -1.50 4.95
N GLY A 68 6.81 -0.26 5.31
CA GLY A 68 7.78 0.74 5.72
C GLY A 68 7.19 2.05 6.26
N ASP A 69 8.06 2.88 6.80
CA ASP A 69 7.80 4.31 7.03
C ASP A 69 8.06 5.04 5.71
N TRP A 70 7.01 5.62 5.10
CA TRP A 70 7.11 6.31 3.82
C TRP A 70 6.83 7.79 4.06
N ASP A 71 7.66 8.70 3.55
CA ASP A 71 7.37 10.12 3.68
C ASP A 71 6.08 10.46 2.94
N GLU A 72 5.27 11.36 3.51
CA GLU A 72 3.94 11.75 3.00
C GLU A 72 4.00 12.31 1.55
N VAL A 73 5.17 12.80 1.13
CA VAL A 73 5.48 13.31 -0.22
C VAL A 73 5.98 12.21 -1.17
N SER A 74 6.39 11.05 -0.65
CA SER A 74 7.11 10.00 -1.38
C SER A 74 6.45 8.63 -1.30
N GLN A 75 5.14 8.57 -1.02
CA GLN A 75 4.32 7.33 -1.03
C GLN A 75 4.30 6.71 -2.43
N THR A 76 5.44 6.13 -2.77
CA THR A 76 5.83 5.70 -4.09
C THR A 76 6.55 4.37 -3.97
N VAL A 77 6.23 3.40 -4.81
CA VAL A 77 6.69 2.03 -4.67
C VAL A 77 7.47 1.61 -5.88
N ARG A 78 8.64 1.02 -5.60
CA ARG A 78 9.52 0.45 -6.61
C ARG A 78 9.05 -0.96 -6.96
N LEU A 79 8.57 -1.14 -8.18
CA LEU A 79 8.13 -2.43 -8.72
C LEU A 79 9.35 -3.29 -9.09
N ASP A 80 9.15 -4.61 -9.23
CA ASP A 80 10.20 -5.52 -9.72
C ASP A 80 10.68 -5.19 -11.13
N SER A 81 9.88 -4.44 -11.90
CA SER A 81 10.28 -3.87 -13.19
C SER A 81 11.32 -2.76 -13.07
N GLY A 82 11.52 -2.21 -11.87
CA GLY A 82 12.39 -1.07 -11.58
C GLY A 82 11.68 0.28 -11.59
N ASP A 83 10.39 0.33 -11.99
CA ASP A 83 9.58 1.55 -12.01
C ASP A 83 9.18 1.97 -10.60
N VAL A 84 9.02 3.26 -10.36
CA VAL A 84 8.53 3.81 -9.09
C VAL A 84 7.15 4.42 -9.33
N VAL A 85 6.14 4.06 -8.53
CA VAL A 85 4.74 4.51 -8.73
C VAL A 85 4.14 5.12 -7.47
N ASP A 86 3.41 6.22 -7.55
CA ASP A 86 2.71 6.82 -6.41
C ASP A 86 1.46 6.04 -5.96
N LEU A 87 0.74 6.56 -4.98
CA LEU A 87 -0.52 6.00 -4.45
C LEU A 87 -1.62 5.83 -5.48
N ASP A 88 -1.60 6.64 -6.53
CA ASP A 88 -2.57 6.54 -7.62
C ASP A 88 -2.15 5.49 -8.66
N GLY A 89 -0.96 4.91 -8.49
CA GLY A 89 -0.34 3.98 -9.44
C GLY A 89 0.33 4.70 -10.60
N ASP A 90 0.50 6.03 -10.52
CA ASP A 90 1.16 6.82 -11.55
C ASP A 90 2.68 6.72 -11.39
N THR A 91 3.39 6.51 -12.49
CA THR A 91 4.85 6.42 -12.45
C THR A 91 5.46 7.76 -12.05
N VAL A 92 6.21 7.77 -10.95
CA VAL A 92 7.01 8.91 -10.52
C VAL A 92 8.46 8.74 -10.98
N SER A 93 9.11 9.84 -11.32
CA SER A 93 10.55 9.80 -11.61
C SER A 93 11.33 9.57 -10.32
N ASP A 94 12.34 8.68 -10.37
CA ASP A 94 13.26 8.35 -9.27
C ASP A 94 13.92 9.61 -8.65
N SER A 95 14.05 10.69 -9.43
CA SER A 95 14.54 12.00 -8.97
C SER A 95 13.60 12.77 -8.02
N ALA A 96 12.34 12.33 -7.87
CA ALA A 96 11.34 12.93 -6.98
C ALA A 96 11.31 12.28 -5.60
N VAL A 97 12.05 11.18 -5.41
CA VAL A 97 12.14 10.39 -4.18
C VAL A 97 13.50 10.67 -3.54
N ALA A 98 13.66 11.85 -2.95
CA ALA A 98 14.90 12.32 -2.33
C ALA A 98 14.71 12.65 -0.85
#